data_AF-A0A8J0PIL3-F1
#
_entry.id   AF-A0A8J0PIL3-F1
#
_cell.length_a   1.000
_cell.length_b   1.000
_cell.length_c   1.000
_cell.angle_alpha   90.00
_cell.angle_beta   90.00
_cell.angle_gamma   90.00
#
_symmetry.space_group_name_H-M   'P 1'
#
loop_
_entity.id
_entity.type
_entity.pdbx_description
1 polymer ?
#
loop_
_entity_poly.entity_id
_entity_poly.type
_entity_poly.pdbx_seq_one_letter_code
_entity_poly.pdbx_strand_id
1 'polypeptide(L)'
;MFEKAFKPFLRHHMLQNIIDPIDQCVAYHMSLVKERYPSGKLDVIYDYELHPNRRPKVLMQTAAHVSGAAYYYQRKDIPQDPWGSKKMFGVCIHPQFGGWFAIRAVLVFPEIQAPDLEQTLPLDCLPSQDDKIQLLEHFNFNWRDGKYRDVLPPKEKYSAEQTLYFATPPAERRKLLELHGQLHPSPQC
;
A
#
# COMPACT_ATOMS: atom_id res chain seq x y z
N MET A 1 10.41 0.88 -3.92
CA MET A 1 9.74 -0.21 -4.67
C MET A 1 9.66 0.11 -6.16
N PHE A 2 9.10 1.25 -6.57
CA PHE A 2 8.90 1.59 -7.98
C PHE A 2 10.18 1.51 -8.85
N GLU A 3 11.25 2.23 -8.46
CA GLU A 3 12.49 2.26 -9.25
C GLU A 3 13.27 0.93 -9.23
N LYS A 4 13.27 0.24 -8.08
CA LYS A 4 14.17 -0.89 -7.81
C LYS A 4 13.55 -2.27 -8.04
N ALA A 5 12.22 -2.36 -8.10
CA ALA A 5 11.50 -3.61 -8.28
C ALA A 5 10.60 -3.53 -9.51
N PHE A 6 9.70 -2.54 -9.56
CA PHE A 6 8.70 -2.44 -10.62
C PHE A 6 9.31 -2.17 -12.00
N LYS A 7 10.18 -1.16 -12.14
CA LYS A 7 10.81 -0.88 -13.45
C LYS A 7 11.68 -2.04 -13.95
N PRO A 8 12.53 -2.69 -13.12
CA PRO A 8 13.19 -3.93 -13.52
C PRO A 8 12.21 -5.04 -13.90
N PHE A 9 11.12 -5.20 -13.16
CA PHE A 9 10.09 -6.21 -13.46
C PHE A 9 9.50 -6.01 -14.87
N LEU A 10 9.14 -4.77 -15.23
CA LEU A 10 8.62 -4.44 -16.57
C LEU A 10 9.59 -4.78 -17.71
N ARG A 11 10.90 -4.70 -17.47
CA ARG A 11 11.93 -4.99 -18.48
C ARG A 11 12.13 -6.48 -18.74
N HIS A 12 11.89 -7.32 -17.73
CA HIS A 12 12.22 -8.75 -17.79
C HIS A 12 10.99 -9.65 -17.87
N HIS A 13 9.79 -9.12 -17.63
CA HIS A 13 8.56 -9.90 -17.58
C HIS A 13 7.50 -9.32 -18.52
N MET A 14 6.78 -10.21 -19.19
CA MET A 14 5.59 -9.82 -19.95
C MET A 14 4.40 -9.63 -19.01
N LEU A 15 3.71 -8.50 -19.15
CA LEU A 15 2.50 -8.22 -18.39
C LEU A 15 1.33 -9.05 -18.89
N GLN A 16 0.55 -9.58 -17.95
CA GLN A 16 -0.75 -10.17 -18.22
C GLN A 16 -1.81 -9.08 -18.35
N ASN A 17 -2.74 -9.22 -19.31
CA ASN A 17 -3.62 -8.12 -19.73
C ASN A 17 -4.67 -7.68 -18.69
N ILE A 18 -4.98 -8.50 -17.67
CA ILE A 18 -6.15 -8.32 -16.80
C ILE A 18 -5.79 -7.75 -15.42
N ILE A 19 -4.51 -7.81 -15.03
CA ILE A 19 -4.06 -7.49 -13.67
C ILE A 19 -3.26 -6.20 -13.69
N ASP A 20 -3.41 -5.33 -12.69
CA ASP A 20 -2.60 -4.13 -12.57
C ASP A 20 -1.09 -4.48 -12.57
N PRO A 21 -0.24 -3.75 -13.32
CA PRO A 21 1.17 -4.09 -13.42
C PRO A 21 1.91 -4.09 -12.07
N ILE A 22 1.51 -3.23 -11.12
CA ILE A 22 2.11 -3.21 -9.77
C ILE A 22 1.75 -4.47 -9.01
N ASP A 23 0.51 -4.92 -9.11
CA ASP A 23 0.03 -6.12 -8.43
C ASP A 23 0.76 -7.37 -8.97
N GLN A 24 1.03 -7.43 -10.28
CA GLN A 24 1.85 -8.48 -10.89
C GLN A 24 3.30 -8.45 -10.39
N CYS A 25 3.90 -7.26 -10.31
CA CYS A 25 5.26 -7.10 -9.77
C CYS A 25 5.35 -7.56 -8.31
N VAL A 26 4.38 -7.17 -7.48
CA VAL A 26 4.33 -7.59 -6.07
C VAL A 26 4.13 -9.10 -5.97
N ALA A 27 3.21 -9.67 -6.75
CA ALA A 27 2.96 -11.10 -6.78
C ALA A 27 4.20 -11.89 -7.18
N TYR A 28 4.94 -11.44 -8.20
CA TYR A 28 6.22 -12.03 -8.61
C TYR A 28 7.23 -12.04 -7.47
N HIS A 29 7.45 -10.90 -6.79
CA HIS A 29 8.39 -10.89 -5.68
C HIS A 29 7.94 -11.76 -4.50
N MET A 30 6.64 -11.87 -4.26
CA MET A 30 6.12 -12.79 -3.22
C MET A 30 6.23 -14.26 -3.63
N SER A 31 6.15 -14.61 -4.92
CA SER A 31 6.38 -15.99 -5.37
C SER A 31 7.82 -16.43 -5.11
N LEU A 32 8.80 -15.54 -5.33
CA LEU A 32 10.20 -15.79 -4.98
C LEU A 32 10.41 -16.02 -3.48
N VAL A 33 9.63 -15.34 -2.62
CA VAL A 33 9.64 -15.61 -1.18
C VAL A 33 9.05 -16.99 -0.89
N LYS A 34 7.91 -17.33 -1.53
CA LYS A 34 7.22 -18.61 -1.37
C LYS A 34 8.07 -19.80 -1.80
N GLU A 35 8.88 -19.66 -2.84
CA GLU A 35 9.84 -20.68 -3.30
C GLU A 35 10.90 -21.06 -2.25
N ARG A 36 11.14 -20.21 -1.25
CA ARG A 36 12.07 -20.50 -0.14
C ARG A 36 11.47 -21.39 0.94
N TYR A 37 10.17 -21.66 0.90
CA TYR A 37 9.46 -22.46 1.89
C TYR A 37 8.83 -23.68 1.21
N PRO A 38 8.70 -24.83 1.92
CA PRO A 38 7.99 -25.97 1.38
C PRO A 38 6.54 -25.61 1.03
N SER A 39 6.00 -26.30 0.03
CA SER A 39 4.61 -26.07 -0.42
C SER A 39 3.63 -26.16 0.76
N GLY A 40 2.72 -25.19 0.85
CA GLY A 40 1.70 -25.12 1.90
C GLY A 40 2.15 -24.54 3.25
N LYS A 41 3.43 -24.14 3.41
CA LYS A 41 3.94 -23.59 4.68
C LYS A 41 3.86 -22.06 4.79
N LEU A 42 3.57 -21.38 3.68
CA LEU A 42 3.44 -19.93 3.61
C LEU A 42 2.22 -19.56 2.77
N ASP A 43 1.30 -18.84 3.41
CA ASP A 43 0.19 -18.17 2.76
C ASP A 43 0.52 -16.70 2.57
N VAL A 44 0.18 -16.16 1.40
CA VAL A 44 0.34 -14.76 1.07
C VAL A 44 -1.05 -14.20 0.77
N ILE A 45 -1.41 -13.12 1.44
CA ILE A 45 -2.67 -12.41 1.21
C ILE A 45 -2.33 -11.00 0.75
N TYR A 46 -2.74 -10.61 -0.46
CA TYR A 46 -2.46 -9.29 -1.04
C TYR A 46 -3.51 -8.24 -0.65
N ASP A 47 -3.14 -6.96 -0.77
CA ASP A 47 -3.97 -5.81 -0.38
C ASP A 47 -5.26 -5.66 -1.21
N TYR A 48 -5.22 -6.13 -2.45
CA TYR A 48 -6.35 -6.12 -3.38
C TYR A 48 -7.24 -7.36 -3.30
N GLU A 49 -6.90 -8.37 -2.49
CA GLU A 49 -7.68 -9.60 -2.42
C GLU A 49 -8.98 -9.43 -1.63
N LEU A 50 -10.08 -9.85 -2.27
CA LEU A 50 -11.42 -9.82 -1.70
C LEU A 50 -11.99 -11.24 -1.58
N HIS A 51 -12.87 -11.44 -0.61
CA HIS A 51 -13.80 -12.57 -0.59
C HIS A 51 -14.88 -12.39 -1.68
N PRO A 52 -15.63 -13.46 -2.04
CA PRO A 52 -16.72 -13.37 -3.03
C PRO A 52 -17.78 -12.30 -2.72
N ASN A 53 -17.99 -11.99 -1.43
CA ASN A 53 -18.89 -10.93 -0.97
C ASN A 53 -18.28 -9.51 -0.99
N ARG A 54 -17.12 -9.34 -1.64
CA ARG A 54 -16.35 -8.09 -1.77
C ARG A 54 -15.77 -7.54 -0.46
N ARG A 55 -15.79 -8.30 0.64
CA ARG A 55 -15.03 -7.92 1.85
C ARG A 55 -13.54 -8.18 1.62
N PRO A 56 -12.64 -7.27 2.04
CA PRO A 56 -11.20 -7.53 2.01
C PRO A 56 -10.86 -8.79 2.81
N LYS A 57 -9.94 -9.62 2.30
CA LYS A 57 -9.46 -10.79 3.04
C LYS A 57 -8.66 -10.41 4.29
N VAL A 58 -7.98 -9.26 4.24
CA VAL A 58 -7.19 -8.70 5.36
C VAL A 58 -7.41 -7.19 5.45
N LEU A 59 -7.47 -6.67 6.67
CA LEU A 59 -7.46 -5.23 6.95
C LEU A 59 -6.01 -4.73 7.05
N MET A 60 -5.46 -4.32 5.92
CA MET A 60 -4.02 -3.98 5.80
C MET A 60 -3.56 -2.91 6.78
N GLN A 61 -4.35 -1.86 6.97
CA GLN A 61 -4.01 -0.77 7.89
C GLN A 61 -3.95 -1.23 9.35
N THR A 62 -4.84 -2.15 9.75
CA THR A 62 -4.79 -2.78 11.07
C THR A 62 -3.54 -3.65 11.21
N ALA A 63 -3.21 -4.47 10.19
CA ALA A 63 -1.99 -5.28 10.19
C ALA A 63 -0.72 -4.42 10.32
N ALA A 64 -0.65 -3.29 9.60
CA ALA A 64 0.46 -2.34 9.71
C ALA A 64 0.55 -1.66 11.09
N HIS A 65 -0.57 -1.37 11.72
CA HIS A 65 -0.59 -0.82 13.08
C HIS A 65 -0.08 -1.84 14.10
N VAL A 66 -0.64 -3.05 14.11
CA VAL A 66 -0.28 -4.06 15.13
C VAL A 66 1.13 -4.63 14.94
N SER A 67 1.71 -4.52 13.74
CA SER A 67 3.12 -4.85 13.51
C SER A 67 4.10 -3.74 13.92
N GLY A 68 3.60 -2.58 14.37
CA GLY A 68 4.43 -1.44 14.72
C GLY A 68 4.95 -0.63 13.52
N ALA A 69 4.59 -1.01 12.29
CA ALA A 69 5.15 -0.42 11.08
C ALA A 69 4.67 1.02 10.81
N ALA A 70 3.38 1.29 11.04
CA ALA A 70 2.78 2.60 10.80
C ALA A 70 1.56 2.81 11.68
N TYR A 71 1.45 3.98 12.30
CA TYR A 71 0.30 4.30 13.13
C TYR A 71 -0.93 4.50 12.25
N TYR A 72 -1.98 3.71 12.51
CA TYR A 72 -3.28 3.80 11.85
C TYR A 72 -4.22 4.80 12.54
N TYR A 73 -4.26 6.04 12.02
CA TYR A 73 -5.16 7.09 12.50
C TYR A 73 -6.56 6.87 11.99
N GLN A 74 -7.52 6.90 12.91
CA GLN A 74 -8.93 6.63 12.70
C GLN A 74 -9.77 7.75 13.34
N ARG A 75 -11.03 7.82 12.93
CA ARG A 75 -12.00 8.76 13.52
C ARG A 75 -12.09 8.65 15.04
N LYS A 76 -11.97 7.44 15.60
CA LYS A 76 -12.01 7.19 17.05
C LYS A 76 -10.83 7.82 17.82
N ASP A 77 -9.76 8.21 17.13
CA ASP A 77 -8.58 8.83 17.75
C ASP A 77 -8.75 10.35 17.94
N ILE A 78 -9.92 10.89 17.57
CA ILE A 78 -10.28 12.31 17.68
C ILE A 78 -11.56 12.41 18.52
N PRO A 79 -11.43 12.75 19.81
CA PRO A 79 -12.58 13.06 20.65
C PRO A 79 -13.35 14.27 20.10
N GLN A 80 -14.69 14.17 20.05
CA GLN A 80 -15.57 15.25 19.56
C GLN A 80 -15.22 15.70 18.13
N ASP A 81 -15.10 14.74 17.23
CA ASP A 81 -14.77 15.02 15.82
C ASP A 81 -15.80 15.93 15.12
N PRO A 82 -15.37 16.77 14.15
CA PRO A 82 -16.24 17.76 13.51
C PRO A 82 -17.11 17.21 12.37
N TRP A 83 -17.10 15.89 12.12
CA TRP A 83 -17.64 15.33 10.87
C TRP A 83 -19.09 14.83 10.96
N GLY A 84 -19.70 14.88 12.15
CA GLY A 84 -21.10 14.49 12.35
C GLY A 84 -21.38 13.06 11.87
N SER A 85 -22.36 12.86 10.99
CA SER A 85 -22.70 11.53 10.45
C SER A 85 -21.82 11.06 9.29
N LYS A 86 -20.86 11.89 8.83
CA LYS A 86 -20.03 11.56 7.67
C LYS A 86 -19.10 10.38 7.97
N LYS A 87 -19.06 9.42 7.03
CA LYS A 87 -18.12 8.30 7.11
C LYS A 87 -16.70 8.80 6.81
N MET A 88 -15.78 8.54 7.74
CA MET A 88 -14.37 8.88 7.62
C MET A 88 -13.54 7.61 7.60
N PHE A 89 -12.77 7.41 6.53
CA PHE A 89 -11.80 6.33 6.43
C PHE A 89 -10.51 6.70 7.14
N GLY A 90 -9.93 5.76 7.88
CA GLY A 90 -8.63 5.96 8.51
C GLY A 90 -7.47 5.88 7.51
N VAL A 91 -6.29 6.30 7.95
CA VAL A 91 -5.06 6.28 7.15
C VAL A 91 -3.85 5.96 8.03
N CYS A 92 -2.93 5.15 7.51
CA CYS A 92 -1.66 4.88 8.18
C CYS A 92 -0.61 5.91 7.77
N ILE A 93 0.17 6.40 8.74
CA ILE A 93 1.35 7.24 8.50
C ILE A 93 2.59 6.50 8.99
N HIS A 94 3.57 6.33 8.10
CA HIS A 94 4.85 5.74 8.42
C HIS A 94 5.78 6.81 9.01
N PRO A 95 6.51 6.53 10.10
CA PRO A 95 7.30 7.54 10.81
C PRO A 95 8.42 8.16 9.96
N GLN A 96 8.93 7.45 8.95
CA GLN A 96 9.97 7.95 8.05
C GLN A 96 9.46 8.43 6.69
N PHE A 97 8.29 7.98 6.26
CA PHE A 97 7.84 8.20 4.87
C PHE A 97 6.52 8.97 4.81
N GLY A 98 5.94 9.34 5.94
CA GLY A 98 4.60 9.92 5.97
C GLY A 98 3.60 8.96 5.34
N GLY A 99 2.80 9.47 4.39
CA GLY A 99 1.92 8.64 3.55
C GLY A 99 2.56 8.17 2.24
N TRP A 100 3.86 8.36 2.00
CA TRP A 100 4.57 7.95 0.77
C TRP A 100 4.94 6.46 0.79
N PHE A 101 3.97 5.62 1.09
CA PHE A 101 4.11 4.16 1.03
C PHE A 101 2.76 3.51 0.73
N ALA A 102 2.77 2.18 0.56
CA ALA A 102 1.59 1.35 0.46
C ALA A 102 1.87 0.00 1.15
N ILE A 103 0.84 -0.57 1.77
CA ILE A 103 0.88 -1.90 2.40
C ILE A 103 0.46 -2.91 1.32
N ARG A 104 1.24 -3.97 1.11
CA ARG A 104 1.12 -4.82 -0.10
C ARG A 104 0.67 -6.24 0.14
N ALA A 105 1.16 -6.86 1.21
CA ALA A 105 0.83 -8.24 1.50
C ALA A 105 1.02 -8.54 2.99
N VAL A 106 0.28 -9.53 3.47
CA VAL A 106 0.54 -10.23 4.73
C VAL A 106 1.00 -11.64 4.41
N LEU A 107 2.08 -12.06 5.07
CA LEU A 107 2.64 -13.40 4.98
C LEU A 107 2.26 -14.12 6.27
N VAL A 108 1.53 -15.22 6.13
CA VAL A 108 1.07 -16.05 7.25
C VAL A 108 1.82 -17.37 7.21
N PHE A 109 2.45 -17.72 8.32
CA PHE A 109 3.15 -18.99 8.50
C PHE A 109 2.32 -19.85 9.48
N PRO A 110 1.40 -20.72 9.00
CA PRO A 110 0.41 -21.35 9.86
C PRO A 110 0.99 -22.25 10.94
N GLU A 111 2.19 -22.79 10.70
CA GLU A 111 2.87 -23.73 11.60
C GLU A 111 3.87 -23.06 12.55
N ILE A 112 4.12 -21.76 12.38
CA ILE A 112 5.04 -21.03 13.25
C ILE A 112 4.22 -20.36 14.35
N GLN A 113 4.48 -20.76 15.59
CA GLN A 113 3.96 -20.09 16.78
C GLN A 113 5.07 -19.26 17.41
N ALA A 114 4.74 -18.04 17.80
CA ALA A 114 5.65 -17.13 18.47
C ALA A 114 4.91 -16.43 19.63
N PRO A 115 4.51 -17.18 20.68
CA PRO A 115 3.73 -16.63 21.79
C PRO A 115 4.47 -15.54 22.56
N ASP A 116 5.80 -15.63 22.60
CA ASP A 116 6.67 -14.69 23.30
C ASP A 116 7.22 -13.57 22.38
N LEU A 117 6.65 -13.42 21.17
CA LEU A 117 7.06 -12.34 20.27
C LEU A 117 6.63 -10.99 20.85
N GLU A 118 7.61 -10.20 21.27
CA GLU A 118 7.35 -8.84 21.76
C GLU A 118 6.78 -7.96 20.64
N GLN A 119 5.59 -7.41 20.89
CA GLN A 119 4.92 -6.53 19.95
C GLN A 119 5.43 -5.09 20.11
N THR A 120 6.08 -4.57 19.07
CA THR A 120 6.46 -3.15 19.03
C THR A 120 5.24 -2.30 18.68
N LEU A 121 4.94 -1.30 19.51
CA LEU A 121 3.85 -0.36 19.24
C LEU A 121 4.24 0.60 18.11
N PRO A 122 3.31 0.98 17.22
CA PRO A 122 3.59 1.98 16.19
C PRO A 122 3.78 3.35 16.83
N LEU A 123 4.67 4.16 16.26
CA LEU A 123 4.93 5.53 16.72
C LEU A 123 3.76 6.46 16.38
N ASP A 124 3.06 7.00 17.39
CA ASP A 124 2.17 8.16 17.21
C ASP A 124 3.03 9.38 16.87
N CYS A 125 3.08 9.70 15.58
CA CYS A 125 3.90 10.75 15.01
C CYS A 125 3.12 12.05 14.78
N LEU A 126 1.81 12.08 15.08
CA LEU A 126 0.95 13.25 14.99
C LEU A 126 0.14 13.39 16.27
N PRO A 127 0.76 13.77 17.40
CA PRO A 127 0.08 13.75 18.69
C PRO A 127 -1.05 14.78 18.81
N SER A 128 -1.02 15.86 18.02
CA SER A 128 -2.04 16.91 18.04
C SER A 128 -3.36 16.46 17.45
N GLN A 129 -4.47 16.78 18.11
CA GLN A 129 -5.81 16.53 17.59
C GLN A 129 -6.05 17.28 16.27
N ASP A 130 -5.59 18.52 16.15
CA ASP A 130 -5.77 19.33 14.93
C ASP A 130 -5.03 18.71 13.74
N ASP A 131 -3.84 18.14 13.97
CA ASP A 131 -3.07 17.44 12.93
C ASP A 131 -3.78 16.15 12.49
N LYS A 132 -4.36 15.40 13.45
CA LYS A 132 -5.16 14.20 13.16
C LYS A 132 -6.42 14.55 12.35
N ILE A 133 -7.09 15.67 12.67
CA ILE A 133 -8.23 16.18 11.90
C ILE A 133 -7.79 16.51 10.48
N GLN A 134 -6.76 17.37 10.32
CA GLN A 134 -6.26 17.78 9.01
C GLN A 134 -5.82 16.58 8.17
N LEU A 135 -5.12 15.61 8.76
CA LEU A 135 -4.75 14.36 8.09
C LEU A 135 -5.96 13.64 7.51
N LEU A 136 -6.99 13.40 8.33
CA LEU A 136 -8.17 12.67 7.90
C LEU A 136 -9.00 13.47 6.89
N GLU A 137 -9.07 14.79 6.99
CA GLU A 137 -9.72 15.62 5.98
C GLU A 137 -8.98 15.60 4.64
N HIS A 138 -7.67 15.80 4.65
CA HIS A 138 -6.86 15.72 3.43
C HIS A 138 -6.96 14.34 2.78
N PHE A 139 -6.95 13.26 3.56
CA PHE A 139 -7.10 11.91 3.03
C PHE A 139 -8.50 11.65 2.46
N ASN A 140 -9.57 12.07 3.15
CA ASN A 140 -10.92 11.74 2.72
C ASN A 140 -11.46 12.69 1.63
N PHE A 141 -11.04 13.95 1.60
CA PHE A 141 -11.59 14.97 0.70
C PHE A 141 -10.62 15.38 -0.41
N ASN A 142 -9.31 15.25 -0.21
CA ASN A 142 -8.30 15.81 -1.09
C ASN A 142 -7.18 14.84 -1.48
N TRP A 143 -7.33 13.52 -1.31
CA TRP A 143 -6.23 12.55 -1.49
C TRP A 143 -5.46 12.64 -2.82
N ARG A 144 -6.09 13.16 -3.88
CA ARG A 144 -5.48 13.33 -5.21
C ARG A 144 -4.36 14.36 -5.23
N ASP A 145 -4.38 15.35 -4.34
CA ASP A 145 -3.30 16.34 -4.24
C ASP A 145 -2.06 15.80 -3.52
N GLY A 146 -2.18 14.63 -2.87
CA GLY A 146 -1.10 13.96 -2.17
C GLY A 146 -0.68 14.60 -0.84
N LYS A 147 -1.27 15.73 -0.42
CA LYS A 147 -0.82 16.51 0.75
C LYS A 147 -0.94 15.74 2.06
N TYR A 148 -1.93 14.85 2.19
CA TYR A 148 -2.04 13.98 3.37
C TYR A 148 -0.79 13.10 3.59
N ARG A 149 0.03 12.89 2.55
CA ARG A 149 1.26 12.11 2.65
C ARG A 149 2.41 12.90 3.29
N ASP A 150 2.31 14.23 3.31
CA ASP A 150 3.33 15.18 3.76
C ASP A 150 3.04 15.76 5.16
N VAL A 151 2.18 15.12 5.94
CA VAL A 151 1.88 15.50 7.33
C VAL A 151 3.11 15.50 8.25
N LEU A 152 4.20 14.87 7.83
CA LEU A 152 5.52 14.91 8.45
C LEU A 152 6.57 15.06 7.35
N PRO A 153 7.75 15.65 7.62
CA PRO A 153 8.86 15.68 6.67
C PRO A 153 9.30 14.26 6.30
N PRO A 154 9.03 13.76 5.07
CA PRO A 154 9.37 12.40 4.72
C PRO A 154 10.85 12.32 4.32
N LYS A 155 11.50 11.22 4.70
CA LYS A 155 12.87 10.90 4.28
C LYS A 155 13.00 10.77 2.76
N GLU A 156 11.97 10.24 2.12
CA GLU A 156 11.90 10.07 0.67
C GLU A 156 10.43 10.14 0.23
N LYS A 157 10.19 10.81 -0.90
CA LYS A 157 8.88 10.86 -1.57
C LYS A 157 8.90 10.00 -2.82
N TYR A 158 7.74 9.75 -3.39
CA TYR A 158 7.67 9.16 -4.73
C TYR A 158 8.33 10.11 -5.74
N SER A 159 9.04 9.53 -6.73
CA SER A 159 9.54 10.31 -7.86
C SER A 159 8.40 10.95 -8.65
N ALA A 160 8.71 11.95 -9.47
CA ALA A 160 7.70 12.55 -10.36
C ALA A 160 7.07 11.50 -11.29
N GLU A 161 7.88 10.57 -11.80
CA GLU A 161 7.45 9.44 -12.62
C GLU A 161 6.50 8.50 -11.86
N GLN A 162 6.87 8.11 -10.63
CA GLN A 162 6.03 7.26 -9.79
C GLN A 162 4.71 7.96 -9.42
N THR A 163 4.76 9.26 -9.15
CA THR A 163 3.58 10.07 -8.83
C THR A 163 2.63 10.14 -10.03
N LEU A 164 3.16 10.41 -11.22
CA LEU A 164 2.39 10.40 -12.46
C LEU A 164 1.73 9.02 -12.68
N TYR A 165 2.51 7.95 -12.54
CA TYR A 165 2.00 6.58 -12.71
C TYR A 165 0.81 6.26 -11.80
N PHE A 166 0.89 6.63 -10.51
CA PHE A 166 -0.21 6.37 -9.56
C PHE A 166 -1.38 7.35 -9.69
N ALA A 167 -1.14 8.55 -10.23
CA ALA A 167 -2.20 9.49 -10.60
C ALA A 167 -2.97 9.02 -11.84
N THR A 168 -2.33 8.26 -12.73
CA THR A 168 -2.97 7.64 -13.90
C THR A 168 -3.96 6.54 -13.45
N PRO A 169 -5.22 6.57 -13.95
CA PRO A 169 -6.19 5.51 -13.69
C PRO A 169 -5.65 4.12 -14.06
N PRO A 170 -5.97 3.05 -13.30
CA PRO A 170 -5.44 1.71 -13.57
C PRO A 170 -5.60 1.25 -15.04
N ALA A 171 -6.75 1.54 -15.65
CA ALA A 171 -7.04 1.20 -17.06
C ALA A 171 -6.11 1.90 -18.08
N GLU A 172 -5.50 3.03 -17.72
CA GLU A 172 -4.64 3.83 -18.58
C GLU A 172 -3.15 3.61 -18.31
N ARG A 173 -2.79 2.94 -17.21
CA ARG A 173 -1.39 2.73 -16.81
C ARG A 173 -0.59 1.97 -17.85
N ARG A 174 -1.18 0.97 -18.52
CA ARG A 174 -0.49 0.24 -19.58
C ARG A 174 -0.11 1.16 -20.74
N LYS A 175 -1.06 1.97 -21.20
CA LYS A 175 -0.82 2.95 -22.27
C LYS A 175 0.29 3.94 -21.88
N LEU A 176 0.31 4.39 -20.63
CA LEU A 176 1.40 5.23 -20.11
C LEU A 176 2.76 4.53 -20.21
N LEU A 177 2.84 3.26 -19.80
CA LEU A 177 4.07 2.48 -19.86
C LEU A 177 4.54 2.22 -21.31
N GLU A 178 3.62 1.96 -22.24
CA GLU A 178 3.90 1.82 -23.67
C GLU A 178 4.47 3.12 -24.26
N LEU A 179 3.85 4.27 -23.95
CA LEU A 179 4.32 5.59 -24.39
C LEU A 179 5.72 5.93 -23.87
N HIS A 180 6.06 5.48 -22.66
CA HIS A 180 7.38 5.69 -22.07
C HIS A 180 8.42 4.64 -22.50
N GLY A 181 8.08 3.74 -23.43
CA GLY A 181 8.98 2.69 -23.91
C GLY A 181 9.36 1.68 -22.83
N GLN A 182 8.56 1.56 -21.78
CA GLN A 182 8.80 0.65 -20.65
C GLN A 182 8.23 -0.75 -20.89
N LEU A 183 7.46 -0.92 -21.95
CA LEU A 183 6.94 -2.20 -22.42
C LEU A 183 7.49 -2.51 -23.80
N HIS A 184 7.90 -3.76 -24.01
CA HIS A 184 8.15 -4.25 -25.36
C HIS A 184 6.85 -4.19 -26.17
N PRO A 185 6.89 -3.85 -27.47
CA PRO A 185 5.71 -3.91 -28.31
C PRO A 185 5.12 -5.32 -28.23
N SER A 186 3.82 -5.41 -27.95
CA SER A 186 3.12 -6.69 -27.96
C SER A 186 3.26 -7.30 -29.37
N PRO A 187 3.53 -8.61 -29.50
CA PRO A 187 3.49 -9.23 -30.82
C PRO A 187 2.10 -8.99 -31.42
N GLN A 188 2.07 -8.40 -32.60
CA GLN A 188 0.84 -8.23 -33.37
C GLN A 188 0.24 -9.63 -33.58
N CYS A 189 -1.00 -9.82 -33.12
CA CYS A 189 -1.79 -11.00 -33.45
C CYS A 189 -2.13 -11.02 -34.93
#